data_AF-A0A7Y4XJR8-F1
#
_entry.id   AF-A0A7Y4XJR8-F1
#
_cell.length_a   1.000
_cell.length_b   1.000
_cell.length_c   1.000
_cell.angle_alpha   90.00
_cell.angle_beta   90.00
_cell.angle_gamma   90.00
#
_symmetry.space_group_name_H-M   'P 1'
#
loop_
_entity.id
_entity.type
_entity.pdbx_description
1 polymer ?
#
loop_
_entity_poly.entity_id
_entity_poly.type
_entity_poly.pdbx_seq_one_letter_code
_entity_poly.pdbx_strand_id
1 'polypeptide(L)'
;MVSFGHKRRVYMTGILLRTVLASVVLLVAVPAYTAELSSSESQQEIVKIIKDTWEKPGMVIDVAPISVVGDYAVAGWVEGQRGGRALLKRRGHGWSVILCSGDGIKSAAGLTAAGLPAAVAQEMEMALSRAEATLPAHVVARFSLFEGSVPVENGAHADHHKH
;
A
#
# COMPACT_ATOMS: atom_id res chain seq x y z
N MET A 1 -20.12 -84.39 -10.56
CA MET A 1 -21.49 -84.84 -10.87
C MET A 1 -22.29 -84.77 -9.58
N VAL A 2 -23.37 -83.96 -9.52
CA VAL A 2 -24.22 -83.71 -8.31
C VAL A 2 -23.44 -83.03 -7.15
N SER A 3 -23.77 -81.87 -6.55
CA SER A 3 -24.98 -81.06 -6.31
C SER A 3 -25.59 -81.24 -4.90
N PHE A 4 -25.68 -80.13 -4.15
CA PHE A 4 -26.42 -79.92 -2.88
C PHE A 4 -25.92 -80.73 -1.65
N GLY A 5 -26.20 -80.33 -0.40
CA GLY A 5 -26.97 -79.18 0.10
C GLY A 5 -26.67 -78.88 1.58
N HIS A 6 -26.86 -77.70 2.18
CA HIS A 6 -27.97 -76.74 2.24
C HIS A 6 -28.55 -76.64 3.68
N LYS A 7 -28.20 -75.56 4.41
CA LYS A 7 -29.01 -74.80 5.42
C LYS A 7 -28.12 -73.60 5.87
N ARG A 8 -28.50 -72.32 5.72
CA ARG A 8 -29.59 -71.55 6.41
C ARG A 8 -29.37 -71.59 7.94
N ARG A 9 -29.30 -70.50 8.71
CA ARG A 9 -29.48 -69.02 8.53
C ARG A 9 -28.58 -68.33 9.61
N VAL A 10 -28.38 -67.01 9.78
CA VAL A 10 -29.05 -65.77 9.31
C VAL A 10 -28.01 -64.62 9.12
N TYR A 11 -28.40 -63.34 9.24
CA TYR A 11 -27.61 -62.11 9.14
C TYR A 11 -27.26 -61.57 10.57
N MET A 12 -26.71 -60.38 10.87
CA MET A 12 -26.57 -59.12 10.13
C MET A 12 -25.59 -58.12 10.82
N THR A 13 -25.09 -57.11 10.08
CA THR A 13 -24.55 -55.80 10.55
C THR A 13 -23.34 -55.75 11.52
N GLY A 14 -22.41 -54.81 11.31
CA GLY A 14 -21.53 -54.33 12.40
C GLY A 14 -20.10 -53.86 12.08
N ILE A 15 -19.60 -53.96 10.85
CA ILE A 15 -18.23 -53.48 10.53
C ILE A 15 -18.18 -51.95 10.56
N LEU A 16 -17.32 -51.37 11.41
CA LEU A 16 -16.44 -50.25 11.04
C LEU A 16 -15.35 -50.03 12.12
N LEU A 17 -14.09 -50.16 11.69
CA LEU A 17 -12.92 -50.10 12.56
C LEU A 17 -12.55 -48.63 12.87
N ARG A 18 -12.28 -48.30 14.14
CA ARG A 18 -11.85 -46.94 14.55
C ARG A 18 -10.33 -46.84 14.63
N THR A 19 -9.70 -46.36 13.56
CA THR A 19 -8.28 -45.97 13.55
C THR A 19 -8.15 -44.52 13.09
N VAL A 20 -8.12 -43.58 14.04
CA VAL A 20 -7.94 -42.15 13.77
C VAL A 20 -6.44 -41.83 13.72
N LEU A 21 -5.89 -41.68 12.51
CA LEU A 21 -4.58 -41.06 12.30
C LEU A 21 -4.77 -39.54 12.22
N ALA A 22 -4.20 -38.81 13.18
CA ALA A 22 -4.34 -37.37 13.32
C ALA A 22 -3.40 -36.58 12.39
N SER A 23 -3.65 -36.65 11.08
CA SER A 23 -3.00 -35.77 10.10
C SER A 23 -3.69 -34.40 10.06
N VAL A 24 -3.41 -33.55 11.05
CA VAL A 24 -3.94 -32.17 11.07
C VAL A 24 -3.26 -31.36 9.95
N VAL A 25 -4.01 -31.11 8.88
CA VAL A 25 -3.59 -30.24 7.78
C VAL A 25 -3.43 -28.82 8.30
N LEU A 26 -2.20 -28.29 8.26
CA LEU A 26 -1.92 -26.90 8.61
C LEU A 26 -2.39 -25.98 7.47
N LEU A 27 -3.69 -25.70 7.44
CA LEU A 27 -4.31 -24.76 6.50
C LEU A 27 -3.97 -23.31 6.91
N VAL A 28 -2.75 -22.86 6.60
CA VAL A 28 -2.35 -21.47 6.89
C VAL A 28 -3.07 -20.53 5.93
N ALA A 29 -4.12 -19.87 6.42
CA ALA A 29 -4.76 -18.77 5.70
C ALA A 29 -3.86 -17.53 5.74
N VAL A 30 -3.08 -17.27 4.68
CA VAL A 30 -2.21 -16.10 4.55
C VAL A 30 -2.72 -15.11 3.49
N PRO A 31 -3.76 -14.30 3.77
CA PRO A 31 -4.15 -13.17 2.92
C PRO A 31 -3.57 -11.82 3.39
N ALA A 32 -3.24 -11.67 4.67
CA ALA A 32 -2.89 -10.37 5.26
C ALA A 32 -1.40 -10.01 5.09
N TYR A 33 -0.50 -10.99 5.22
CA TYR A 33 0.95 -10.74 5.33
C TYR A 33 1.58 -10.17 4.04
N THR A 34 0.98 -10.44 2.89
CA THR A 34 1.43 -9.91 1.59
C THR A 34 1.05 -8.44 1.38
N ALA A 35 -0.08 -8.00 1.92
CA ALA A 35 -0.55 -6.63 1.80
C ALA A 35 0.37 -5.66 2.56
N GLU A 36 0.68 -5.97 3.82
CA GLU A 36 1.53 -5.11 4.67
C GLU A 36 2.96 -5.00 4.13
N LEU A 37 3.54 -6.10 3.64
CA LEU A 37 4.84 -6.09 2.95
C LEU A 37 4.82 -5.12 1.76
N SER A 38 3.88 -5.29 0.81
CA SER A 38 3.81 -4.43 -0.39
C SER A 38 3.55 -2.95 -0.09
N SER A 39 2.88 -2.65 1.03
CA SER A 39 2.70 -1.29 1.54
C SER A 39 4.02 -0.74 2.08
N SER A 40 4.74 -1.51 2.90
CA SER A 40 6.04 -1.09 3.46
C SER A 40 7.12 -0.91 2.40
N GLU A 41 7.16 -1.77 1.37
CA GLU A 41 8.04 -1.63 0.20
C GLU A 41 7.71 -0.36 -0.57
N SER A 42 6.41 -0.11 -0.84
CA SER A 42 5.97 1.11 -1.51
C SER A 42 6.30 2.37 -0.71
N GLN A 43 6.17 2.35 0.62
CA GLN A 43 6.57 3.46 1.49
C GLN A 43 8.08 3.71 1.42
N GLN A 44 8.91 2.67 1.50
CA GLN A 44 10.38 2.80 1.37
C GLN A 44 10.79 3.36 -0.01
N GLU A 45 10.15 2.89 -1.09
CA GLU A 45 10.38 3.39 -2.45
C GLU A 45 10.00 4.87 -2.58
N ILE A 46 8.87 5.28 -2.01
CA ILE A 46 8.40 6.69 -2.00
C ILE A 46 9.37 7.58 -1.20
N VAL A 47 9.82 7.15 -0.01
CA VAL A 47 10.83 7.87 0.78
C VAL A 47 12.12 8.04 -0.03
N LYS A 48 12.59 6.97 -0.68
CA LYS A 48 13.79 6.99 -1.52
C LYS A 48 13.65 7.99 -2.66
N ILE A 49 12.57 7.91 -3.45
CA ILE A 49 12.35 8.78 -4.61
C ILE A 49 12.24 10.26 -4.19
N ILE A 50 11.54 10.56 -3.09
CA ILE A 50 11.41 11.94 -2.57
C ILE A 50 12.77 12.50 -2.13
N LYS A 51 13.60 11.69 -1.44
CA LYS A 51 14.96 12.08 -1.06
C LYS A 51 15.87 12.23 -2.28
N ASP A 52 15.96 11.23 -3.14
CA ASP A 52 16.80 11.26 -4.35
C ASP A 52 16.50 12.45 -5.27
N THR A 53 15.25 12.95 -5.29
CA THR A 53 14.84 14.07 -6.15
C THR A 53 15.21 15.45 -5.57
N TRP A 54 15.25 15.60 -4.24
CA TRP A 54 15.31 16.94 -3.60
C TRP A 54 16.28 17.10 -2.42
N GLU A 55 16.64 16.02 -1.71
CA GLU A 55 17.52 16.08 -0.52
C GLU A 55 18.95 16.47 -0.93
N LYS A 56 19.58 17.32 -0.11
CA LYS A 56 20.93 17.86 -0.39
C LYS A 56 21.80 17.82 0.86
N PRO A 57 23.14 17.81 0.73
CA PRO A 57 24.05 17.89 1.88
C PRO A 57 23.71 19.10 2.77
N GLY A 58 23.42 18.83 4.05
CA GLY A 58 22.99 19.84 5.03
C GLY A 58 21.52 20.27 4.98
N MET A 59 20.72 19.68 4.08
CA MET A 59 19.30 20.00 3.85
C MET A 59 18.51 18.69 3.80
N VAL A 60 18.26 18.12 4.97
CA VAL A 60 17.54 16.86 5.17
C VAL A 60 16.03 17.09 5.04
N ILE A 61 15.37 16.13 4.38
CA ILE A 61 13.93 16.04 4.18
C ILE A 61 13.40 14.84 4.98
N ASP A 62 12.55 15.12 5.96
CA ASP A 62 11.76 14.09 6.63
C ASP A 62 10.50 13.81 5.78
N VAL A 63 10.16 12.52 5.61
CA VAL A 63 9.08 12.07 4.72
C VAL A 63 8.08 11.23 5.52
N ALA A 64 7.06 11.88 6.07
CA ALA A 64 5.93 11.28 6.76
C ALA A 64 4.74 12.27 6.79
N PRO A 65 3.48 11.78 6.80
CA PRO A 65 3.07 10.38 6.70
C PRO A 65 2.97 9.96 5.22
N ILE A 66 2.88 8.66 4.93
CA ILE A 66 2.68 8.15 3.57
C ILE A 66 1.41 7.29 3.52
N SER A 67 0.40 7.76 2.78
CA SER A 67 -0.82 7.02 2.46
C SER A 67 -0.75 6.50 1.03
N VAL A 68 -1.09 5.23 0.81
CA VAL A 68 -1.07 4.57 -0.51
C VAL A 68 -2.45 3.96 -0.77
N VAL A 69 -3.03 4.24 -1.95
CA VAL A 69 -4.31 3.68 -2.41
C VAL A 69 -4.18 3.30 -3.88
N GLY A 70 -4.05 2.00 -4.16
CA GLY A 70 -3.79 1.48 -5.50
C GLY A 70 -2.52 2.08 -6.12
N ASP A 71 -2.66 2.65 -7.32
CA ASP A 71 -1.57 3.29 -8.06
C ASP A 71 -1.31 4.76 -7.66
N TYR A 72 -1.87 5.25 -6.54
CA TYR A 72 -1.68 6.62 -6.07
C TYR A 72 -1.17 6.63 -4.63
N ALA A 73 -0.34 7.62 -4.29
CA ALA A 73 0.14 7.84 -2.93
C ALA A 73 0.22 9.33 -2.60
N VAL A 74 -0.02 9.70 -1.35
CA VAL A 74 0.23 11.04 -0.82
C VAL A 74 1.24 10.93 0.33
N ALA A 75 2.34 11.66 0.20
CA ALA A 75 3.42 11.73 1.17
C ALA A 75 3.56 13.15 1.73
N GLY A 76 3.45 13.31 3.05
CA GLY A 76 3.90 14.52 3.73
C GLY A 76 5.42 14.62 3.69
N TRP A 77 5.96 15.80 3.43
CA TRP A 77 7.40 16.07 3.46
C TRP A 77 7.71 17.36 4.20
N VAL A 78 8.90 17.42 4.81
CA VAL A 78 9.28 18.42 5.80
C VAL A 78 10.77 18.75 5.64
N GLU A 79 11.12 20.01 5.40
CA GLU A 79 12.50 20.48 5.15
C GLU A 79 12.78 21.75 5.97
N GLY A 80 13.57 21.66 7.05
CA GLY A 80 13.94 22.83 7.87
C GLY A 80 12.76 23.51 8.58
N GLN A 81 12.14 24.51 7.94
CA GLN A 81 10.82 25.09 8.30
C GLN A 81 9.74 24.89 7.22
N ARG A 82 10.12 24.59 5.98
CA ARG A 82 9.23 24.32 4.84
C ARG A 82 8.59 22.94 4.97
N GLY A 83 7.52 22.70 4.24
CA GLY A 83 6.88 21.40 4.13
C GLY A 83 5.77 21.45 3.09
N GLY A 84 5.17 20.29 2.81
CA GLY A 84 4.08 20.16 1.86
C GLY A 84 3.60 18.72 1.75
N ARG A 85 2.70 18.46 0.80
CA ARG A 85 2.29 17.12 0.38
C ARG A 85 2.73 16.88 -1.05
N ALA A 86 3.39 15.75 -1.28
CA ALA A 86 3.69 15.22 -2.60
C ALA A 86 2.64 14.19 -2.97
N LEU A 87 1.93 14.40 -4.08
CA LEU A 87 1.11 13.38 -4.73
C LEU A 87 1.98 12.61 -5.73
N LEU A 88 1.97 11.29 -5.60
CA LEU A 88 2.69 10.36 -6.47
C LEU A 88 1.70 9.44 -7.20
N LYS A 89 2.13 8.97 -8.37
CA LYS A 89 1.43 7.94 -9.15
C LYS A 89 2.41 6.85 -9.57
N ARG A 90 2.00 5.59 -9.48
CA ARG A 90 2.77 4.43 -9.96
C ARG A 90 2.82 4.44 -11.49
N ARG A 91 3.99 4.20 -12.06
CA ARG A 91 4.26 4.14 -13.51
C ARG A 91 5.14 2.93 -13.79
N GLY A 92 4.55 1.87 -14.32
CA GLY A 92 5.25 0.58 -14.47
C GLY A 92 5.66 0.03 -13.11
N HIS A 93 6.95 -0.21 -12.92
CA HIS A 93 7.49 -0.85 -11.71
C HIS A 93 7.78 0.08 -10.53
N GLY A 94 7.63 1.40 -10.66
CA GLY A 94 7.95 2.34 -9.58
C GLY A 94 7.07 3.59 -9.53
N TRP A 95 7.36 4.48 -8.58
CA TRP A 95 6.60 5.73 -8.38
C TRP A 95 7.14 6.92 -9.19
N SER A 96 6.31 7.94 -9.34
CA SER A 96 6.72 9.28 -9.77
C SER A 96 5.90 10.33 -9.04
N VAL A 97 6.54 11.35 -8.49
CA VAL A 97 5.83 12.56 -8.05
C VAL A 97 5.18 13.20 -9.27
N ILE A 98 3.91 13.60 -9.14
CA ILE A 98 3.17 14.33 -10.19
C ILE A 98 2.76 15.74 -9.76
N LEU A 99 2.64 16.01 -8.45
CA LEU A 99 2.24 17.31 -7.92
C LEU A 99 2.76 17.51 -6.50
N CYS A 100 3.30 18.70 -6.20
CA CYS A 100 3.49 19.18 -4.83
C CYS A 100 2.49 20.29 -4.52
N SER A 101 1.79 20.22 -3.38
CA SER A 101 0.83 21.23 -2.93
C SER A 101 0.63 21.18 -1.40
N GLY A 102 -0.02 22.19 -0.83
CA GLY A 102 -0.41 22.23 0.58
C GLY A 102 -1.70 21.45 0.85
N ASP A 103 -2.75 22.14 1.30
CA ASP A 103 -4.07 21.51 1.54
C ASP A 103 -4.89 21.26 0.26
N GLY A 104 -4.41 21.73 -0.90
CA GLY A 104 -5.05 21.53 -2.21
C GLY A 104 -5.21 20.05 -2.64
N ILE A 105 -4.48 19.12 -2.00
CA ILE A 105 -4.62 17.67 -2.19
C ILE A 105 -5.01 16.94 -0.88
N LYS A 106 -5.67 17.63 0.05
CA LYS A 106 -6.12 17.04 1.32
C LYS A 106 -7.52 16.41 1.26
N SER A 107 -8.42 16.97 0.46
CA SER A 107 -9.80 16.48 0.29
C SER A 107 -9.99 15.71 -1.01
N ALA A 108 -11.02 14.85 -1.08
CA ALA A 108 -11.35 14.10 -2.27
C ALA A 108 -11.66 15.00 -3.48
N ALA A 109 -12.21 16.20 -3.25
CA ALA A 109 -12.45 17.19 -4.30
C ALA A 109 -11.13 17.72 -4.90
N GLY A 110 -10.17 18.10 -4.05
CA GLY A 110 -8.84 18.55 -4.48
C GLY A 110 -8.02 17.44 -5.14
N LEU A 111 -8.07 16.22 -4.60
CA LEU A 111 -7.47 15.03 -5.16
C LEU A 111 -8.07 14.64 -6.53
N THR A 112 -9.39 14.77 -6.70
CA THR A 112 -10.05 14.56 -8.00
C THR A 112 -9.64 15.64 -9.01
N ALA A 113 -9.52 16.91 -8.59
CA ALA A 113 -9.00 17.98 -9.42
C ALA A 113 -7.52 17.77 -9.81
N ALA A 114 -6.73 17.11 -8.96
CA ALA A 114 -5.38 16.64 -9.26
C ALA A 114 -5.31 15.35 -10.12
N GLY A 115 -6.46 14.83 -10.57
CA GLY A 115 -6.55 13.72 -11.52
C GLY A 115 -6.74 12.33 -10.92
N LEU A 116 -7.08 12.19 -9.63
CA LEU A 116 -7.48 10.90 -9.07
C LEU A 116 -8.91 10.52 -9.50
N PRO A 117 -9.20 9.22 -9.76
CA PRO A 117 -10.57 8.73 -9.85
C PRO A 117 -11.31 8.98 -8.53
N ALA A 118 -12.57 9.43 -8.59
CA ALA A 118 -13.32 9.90 -7.42
C ALA A 118 -13.35 8.92 -6.23
N ALA A 119 -13.48 7.61 -6.47
CA ALA A 119 -13.44 6.59 -5.42
C ALA A 119 -12.06 6.51 -4.72
N VAL A 120 -10.97 6.56 -5.50
CA VAL A 120 -9.59 6.59 -4.97
C VAL A 120 -9.34 7.88 -4.21
N ALA A 121 -9.90 9.01 -4.67
CA ALA A 121 -9.79 10.29 -3.98
C ALA A 121 -10.50 10.29 -2.61
N GLN A 122 -11.68 9.66 -2.51
CA GLN A 122 -12.41 9.47 -1.25
C GLN A 122 -11.67 8.54 -0.28
N GLU A 123 -11.13 7.43 -0.77
CA GLU A 123 -10.34 6.50 0.05
C GLU A 123 -9.02 7.14 0.52
N MET A 124 -8.35 7.91 -0.35
CA MET A 124 -7.13 8.65 -0.03
C MET A 124 -7.37 9.77 0.99
N GLU A 125 -8.48 10.51 0.92
CA GLU A 125 -8.85 11.49 1.96
C GLU A 125 -9.03 10.80 3.34
N MET A 126 -9.70 9.65 3.38
CA MET A 126 -9.84 8.88 4.62
C MET A 126 -8.51 8.31 5.13
N ALA A 127 -7.62 7.85 4.24
CA ALA A 127 -6.29 7.34 4.59
C ALA A 127 -5.40 8.47 5.15
N LEU A 128 -5.31 9.59 4.43
CA LEU A 128 -4.52 10.77 4.81
C LEU A 128 -5.00 11.36 6.14
N SER A 129 -6.32 11.46 6.34
CA SER A 129 -6.91 11.95 7.59
C SER A 129 -6.51 11.09 8.80
N ARG A 130 -6.59 9.75 8.68
CA ARG A 130 -6.12 8.82 9.72
C ARG A 130 -4.62 8.92 9.95
N ALA A 131 -3.84 9.05 8.88
CA ALA A 131 -2.38 9.09 8.97
C ALA A 131 -1.88 10.40 9.60
N GLU A 132 -2.39 11.57 9.19
CA GLU A 132 -2.06 12.86 9.80
C GLU A 132 -2.50 12.95 11.27
N ALA A 133 -3.60 12.29 11.66
CA ALA A 133 -4.04 12.24 13.05
C ALA A 133 -3.06 11.54 14.00
N THR A 134 -2.06 10.81 13.48
CA THR A 134 -0.96 10.24 14.30
C THR A 134 0.18 11.21 14.58
N LEU A 135 0.21 12.37 13.92
CA LEU A 135 1.33 13.31 13.96
C LEU A 135 1.07 14.50 14.90
N PRO A 136 2.14 15.14 15.44
CA PRO A 136 1.99 16.39 16.18
C PRO A 136 1.38 17.48 15.28
N ALA A 137 0.43 18.24 15.81
CA ALA A 137 -0.30 19.26 15.04
C ALA A 137 0.63 20.31 14.38
N HIS A 138 1.79 20.61 14.98
CA HIS A 138 2.78 21.52 14.39
C HIS A 138 3.49 20.94 13.15
N VAL A 139 3.57 19.61 13.01
CA VAL A 139 4.07 18.96 11.79
C VAL A 139 2.99 19.03 10.71
N VAL A 140 1.73 18.71 11.06
CA VAL A 140 0.60 18.77 10.13
C VAL A 140 0.40 20.19 9.57
N ALA A 141 0.53 21.21 10.42
CA ALA A 141 0.46 22.62 10.01
C ALA A 141 1.57 23.02 9.01
N ARG A 142 2.76 22.37 9.04
CA ARG A 142 3.83 22.63 8.08
C ARG A 142 3.53 22.12 6.68
N PHE A 143 2.67 21.12 6.52
CA PHE A 143 2.19 20.70 5.20
C PHE A 143 1.31 21.78 4.54
N SER A 144 0.56 22.54 5.33
CA SER A 144 -0.29 23.64 4.86
C SER A 144 0.50 24.88 4.40
N LEU A 145 1.80 24.99 4.73
CA LEU A 145 2.65 26.13 4.35
C LEU A 145 3.06 26.15 2.87
N PHE A 146 2.74 25.11 2.09
CA PHE A 146 2.96 25.11 0.65
C PHE A 146 1.82 25.83 -0.07
N GLU A 147 1.94 27.14 -0.21
CA GLU A 147 0.99 27.94 -0.98
C GLU A 147 1.11 27.61 -2.49
N GLY A 148 -0.02 27.21 -3.09
CA GLY A 148 -0.12 26.86 -4.50
C GLY A 148 0.09 25.38 -4.83
N SER A 149 0.41 25.12 -6.09
CA SER A 149 0.67 23.78 -6.61
C SER A 149 1.73 23.81 -7.71
N VAL A 150 2.77 22.99 -7.55
CA VAL A 150 3.85 22.87 -8.54
C VAL A 150 3.73 21.49 -9.19
N PRO A 151 3.34 21.40 -10.47
CA PRO A 151 3.44 20.16 -11.22
C PRO A 151 4.93 19.84 -11.40
N VAL A 152 5.32 18.63 -11.03
CA VAL A 152 6.71 18.18 -11.21
C VAL A 152 6.82 17.63 -12.63
N GLU A 153 7.28 18.46 -13.55
CA GLU A 153 7.67 17.98 -14.87
C GLU A 153 8.81 16.96 -14.71
N ASN A 154 8.74 15.84 -15.44
CA ASN A 154 9.43 14.59 -15.09
C ASN A 154 10.90 14.80 -14.69
N GLY A 155 11.25 14.41 -13.46
CA GLY A 155 12.63 14.25 -12.98
C GLY A 155 13.36 13.07 -13.65
N ALA A 156 13.25 12.94 -14.96
CA ALA A 156 13.93 11.95 -15.77
C ALA A 156 15.37 12.42 -16.03
N HIS A 157 16.27 12.15 -15.09
CA HIS A 157 17.68 12.03 -15.41
C HIS A 157 17.89 10.77 -16.27
N ALA A 158 17.57 10.91 -17.57
CA ALA A 158 17.94 9.93 -18.57
C ALA A 158 19.47 9.89 -18.69
N ASP A 159 20.04 8.69 -18.83
CA ASP A 159 21.48 8.47 -18.80
C ASP A 159 22.24 9.30 -19.82
N HIS A 160 23.10 10.20 -19.34
CA HIS A 160 24.16 10.80 -20.14
C HIS A 160 25.37 9.86 -20.25
N HIS A 161 25.13 8.64 -20.73
CA HIS A 161 26.15 7.75 -21.27
C HIS A 161 26.74 8.37 -22.54
N LYS A 162 27.76 9.23 -22.38
CA LYS A 162 28.64 9.63 -23.47
C LYS A 162 29.64 8.51 -23.75
N HIS A 163 29.64 8.01 -24.99
CA HIS A 163 30.84 7.50 -25.65
C HIS A 163 31.62 8.67 -26.26
#